data_AF-A0A8X7X9R8-F1
#
_entry.id   AF-A0A8X7X9R8-F1
#
_cell.length_a   1.000
_cell.length_b   1.000
_cell.length_c   1.000
_cell.angle_alpha   90.00
_cell.angle_beta   90.00
_cell.angle_gamma   90.00
#
_symmetry.space_group_name_H-M   'P 1'
#
loop_
_entity.id
_entity.type
_entity.pdbx_description
1 polymer ?
#
loop_
_entity_poly.entity_id
_entity_poly.type
_entity_poly.pdbx_seq_one_letter_code
_entity_poly.pdbx_strand_id
1 'polypeptide(L)'
;MLYFGISLILDIYTSLQKHPKAGMLTSSKDILFSVLAFPVGSFVVTIFWMIFLYDRELVYTKEMDRIIPSWLNHSLHTIVLPFLLIEIFLQPHVYPERKHGMALLGLCSAGYLSWVVWIYITVGAWVYPLLGKLSPLALAVFFVVSTGLAFSLYVLGEVLNAYTWGKYQKNPNY
;
A
#
# COMPACT_ATOMS: atom_id res chain seq x y z
N MET A 1 3.58 -7.96 0.64
CA MET A 1 4.23 -9.18 1.17
C MET A 1 3.73 -9.55 2.55
N LEU A 2 3.80 -8.67 3.56
CA LEU A 2 3.26 -8.97 4.90
C LEU A 2 1.77 -9.35 4.88
N TYR A 3 0.95 -8.60 4.15
CA TYR A 3 -0.48 -8.92 3.97
C TYR A 3 -0.71 -10.32 3.40
N PHE A 4 -0.05 -10.67 2.30
CA PHE A 4 -0.21 -11.99 1.66
C PHE A 4 0.33 -13.13 2.53
N GLY A 5 1.41 -12.89 3.29
CA GLY A 5 1.92 -13.86 4.26
C GLY A 5 0.93 -14.10 5.40
N ILE A 6 0.36 -13.04 5.96
CA ILE A 6 -0.72 -13.15 6.96
C ILE A 6 -1.91 -13.88 6.34
N SER A 7 -2.40 -13.43 5.19
CA SER A 7 -3.55 -14.03 4.50
C SER A 7 -3.38 -15.53 4.26
N LEU A 8 -2.21 -15.95 3.77
CA LEU A 8 -1.90 -17.37 3.58
C LEU A 8 -1.97 -18.17 4.89
N ILE A 9 -1.38 -17.65 5.98
CA ILE A 9 -1.43 -18.31 7.29
C ILE A 9 -2.87 -18.42 7.78
N LEU A 10 -3.66 -17.35 7.60
CA LEU A 10 -5.06 -17.33 8.02
C LEU A 10 -5.90 -18.28 7.19
N ASP A 11 -5.71 -18.32 5.87
CA ASP A 11 -6.45 -19.21 4.97
C ASP A 11 -6.13 -20.68 5.27
N ILE A 12 -4.86 -21.02 5.53
CA ILE A 12 -4.46 -22.36 5.99
C ILE A 12 -5.12 -22.68 7.33
N TYR A 13 -5.04 -21.76 8.30
CA TYR A 13 -5.63 -21.96 9.63
C TYR A 13 -7.15 -22.16 9.57
N THR A 14 -7.85 -21.33 8.79
CA THR A 14 -9.29 -21.42 8.58
C THR A 14 -9.67 -22.69 7.82
N SER A 15 -8.91 -23.09 6.81
CA SER A 15 -9.12 -24.36 6.10
C SER A 15 -8.96 -25.58 6.99
N LEU A 16 -8.15 -25.49 8.06
CA LEU A 16 -7.96 -26.56 9.04
C LEU A 16 -9.04 -26.58 10.14
N GLN A 17 -9.83 -25.51 10.29
CA GLN A 17 -10.93 -25.47 11.27
C GLN A 17 -12.27 -25.89 10.66
N LYS A 18 -12.97 -26.82 11.31
CA LYS A 18 -14.33 -27.25 10.91
C LYS A 18 -15.41 -26.16 11.09
N HIS A 19 -15.22 -25.24 12.04
CA HIS A 19 -16.13 -24.11 12.31
C HIS A 19 -15.33 -22.86 12.70
N PRO A 20 -14.92 -22.02 11.74
CA PRO A 20 -14.08 -20.88 12.03
C PRO A 20 -14.85 -19.81 12.81
N LYS A 21 -14.24 -19.28 13.89
CA LYS A 21 -14.64 -17.99 14.48
C LYS A 21 -14.21 -16.86 13.53
N ALA A 22 -14.92 -16.72 12.42
CA ALA A 22 -14.50 -15.94 11.27
C ALA A 22 -14.45 -14.42 11.51
N GLY A 23 -15.21 -13.86 12.45
CA GLY A 23 -15.47 -12.40 12.52
C GLY A 23 -14.28 -11.49 12.86
N MET A 24 -13.45 -11.82 13.85
CA MET A 24 -12.35 -10.91 14.28
C MET A 24 -11.14 -10.97 13.34
N LEU A 25 -10.91 -12.14 12.74
CA LEU A 25 -9.76 -12.40 11.88
C LEU A 25 -9.97 -11.83 10.47
N THR A 26 -11.19 -11.94 9.94
CA THR A 26 -11.60 -11.27 8.69
C THR A 26 -11.52 -9.76 8.82
N SER A 27 -11.94 -9.20 9.96
CA SER A 27 -11.87 -7.75 10.21
C SER A 27 -10.44 -7.19 10.20
N SER A 28 -9.47 -7.89 10.80
CA SER A 28 -8.05 -7.47 10.75
C SER A 28 -7.47 -7.56 9.34
N LYS A 29 -7.79 -8.62 8.59
CA LYS A 29 -7.37 -8.79 7.19
C LYS A 29 -7.92 -7.66 6.32
N ASP A 30 -9.20 -7.33 6.50
CA ASP A 30 -9.87 -6.28 5.73
C ASP A 30 -9.31 -4.90 6.02
N ILE A 31 -9.03 -4.56 7.28
CA ILE A 31 -8.36 -3.30 7.64
C ILE A 31 -6.95 -3.26 7.02
N LEU A 32 -6.18 -4.33 7.16
CA LEU A 32 -4.82 -4.39 6.62
C LEU A 32 -4.82 -4.26 5.09
N PHE A 33 -5.75 -4.91 4.41
CA PHE A 33 -5.89 -4.80 2.96
C PHE A 33 -6.31 -3.40 2.52
N SER A 34 -7.46 -2.95 3.05
CA SER A 34 -8.13 -1.72 2.61
C SER A 34 -7.35 -0.47 2.95
N VAL A 35 -6.73 -0.41 4.13
CA VAL A 35 -6.05 0.79 4.63
C VAL A 35 -4.58 0.82 4.25
N LEU A 36 -3.91 -0.34 4.21
CA LEU A 36 -2.46 -0.39 3.99
C LEU A 36 -2.12 -1.06 2.66
N ALA A 37 -2.45 -2.33 2.47
CA ALA A 37 -1.92 -3.11 1.35
C ALA A 37 -2.31 -2.53 -0.01
N PHE A 38 -3.60 -2.28 -0.24
CA PHE A 38 -4.10 -1.77 -1.51
C PHE A 38 -3.62 -0.33 -1.80
N PRO A 39 -3.91 0.68 -0.96
CA PRO A 39 -3.54 2.06 -1.27
C PRO A 39 -2.02 2.28 -1.27
N VAL A 40 -1.29 1.75 -0.28
CA VAL A 40 0.17 1.97 -0.19
C VAL A 40 0.90 1.15 -1.26
N GLY A 41 0.49 -0.09 -1.50
CA GLY A 41 1.09 -0.91 -2.55
C GLY A 41 0.88 -0.31 -3.94
N SER A 42 -0.34 0.15 -4.23
CA SER A 42 -0.64 0.87 -5.48
C SER A 42 0.13 2.18 -5.58
N PHE A 43 0.28 2.91 -4.46
CA PHE A 43 1.04 4.15 -4.40
C PHE A 43 2.51 3.92 -4.76
N VAL A 44 3.16 2.92 -4.14
CA VAL A 44 4.55 2.56 -4.41
C VAL A 44 4.75 2.23 -5.88
N VAL A 45 3.92 1.37 -6.47
CA VAL A 45 4.00 1.01 -7.90
C VAL A 45 3.85 2.27 -8.78
N THR A 46 2.85 3.09 -8.50
CA THR A 46 2.53 4.29 -9.30
C THR A 46 3.67 5.29 -9.26
N ILE A 47 4.12 5.68 -8.07
CA ILE A 47 5.13 6.72 -7.91
C ILE A 47 6.51 6.23 -8.36
N PHE A 48 6.83 4.97 -8.09
CA PHE A 48 8.09 4.37 -8.53
C PHE A 48 8.21 4.41 -10.05
N TRP A 49 7.25 3.86 -10.79
CA TRP A 49 7.35 3.83 -12.25
C TRP A 49 7.23 5.21 -12.89
N MET A 50 6.41 6.10 -12.32
CA MET A 50 6.33 7.49 -12.78
C MET A 50 7.71 8.17 -12.71
N ILE A 51 8.38 8.07 -11.57
CA ILE A 51 9.70 8.69 -11.41
C ILE A 51 10.76 7.91 -12.18
N PHE A 52 10.73 6.58 -12.16
CA PHE A 52 11.71 5.73 -12.83
C PHE A 52 11.76 5.98 -14.34
N LEU A 53 10.59 6.11 -14.97
CA LEU A 53 10.47 6.40 -16.40
C LEU A 53 10.90 7.84 -16.74
N TYR A 54 10.74 8.78 -15.81
CA TYR A 54 11.19 10.16 -15.98
C TYR A 54 12.72 10.27 -15.83
N ASP A 55 13.25 9.84 -14.70
CA ASP A 55 14.68 9.72 -14.40
C ASP A 55 14.88 8.70 -13.28
N ARG A 56 15.35 7.51 -13.64
CA ARG A 56 15.58 6.41 -12.69
C ARG A 56 16.51 6.78 -11.55
N GLU A 57 17.50 7.66 -11.74
CA GLU A 57 18.49 7.99 -10.71
C GLU A 57 17.86 8.70 -9.50
N LEU A 58 16.61 9.15 -9.61
CA LEU A 58 15.86 9.80 -8.54
C LEU A 58 15.31 8.81 -7.49
N VAL A 59 15.11 7.54 -7.86
CA VAL A 59 14.51 6.51 -6.98
C VAL A 59 15.26 5.17 -7.01
N TYR A 60 16.01 4.90 -8.07
CA TYR A 60 16.69 3.64 -8.33
C TYR A 60 17.98 3.87 -9.15
N THR A 61 19.09 4.09 -8.45
CA THR A 61 20.38 4.42 -9.08
C THR A 61 21.00 3.22 -9.80
N LYS A 62 21.90 3.46 -10.75
CA LYS A 62 22.64 2.39 -11.45
C LYS A 62 23.38 1.43 -10.49
N GLU A 63 23.87 1.94 -9.37
CA GLU A 63 24.55 1.09 -8.38
C GLU A 63 23.59 0.07 -7.73
N MET A 64 22.29 0.38 -7.67
CA MET A 64 21.29 -0.55 -7.13
C MET A 64 21.07 -1.76 -8.04
N ASP A 65 21.43 -1.72 -9.33
CA ASP A 65 21.33 -2.89 -10.23
C ASP A 65 22.19 -4.07 -9.74
N ARG A 66 23.26 -3.78 -8.97
CA ARG A 66 24.15 -4.80 -8.38
C ARG A 66 23.54 -5.50 -7.17
N ILE A 67 22.61 -4.84 -6.47
CA ILE A 67 22.01 -5.30 -5.21
C ILE A 67 20.60 -5.85 -5.47
N ILE A 68 19.85 -5.17 -6.33
CA ILE A 68 18.46 -5.46 -6.66
C ILE A 68 18.39 -5.73 -8.15
N PRO A 69 18.63 -6.97 -8.62
CA PRO A 69 18.55 -7.27 -10.05
C PRO A 69 17.15 -7.01 -10.62
N SER A 70 17.05 -6.84 -11.95
CA SER A 70 15.82 -6.45 -12.64
C SER A 70 14.59 -7.29 -12.23
N TRP A 71 14.71 -8.61 -12.10
CA TRP A 71 13.60 -9.46 -11.68
C TRP A 71 13.09 -9.12 -10.27
N LEU A 72 13.99 -8.80 -9.34
CA LEU A 72 13.64 -8.40 -7.99
C LEU A 72 13.02 -7.00 -8.00
N ASN A 73 13.54 -6.09 -8.83
CA ASN A 73 12.95 -4.77 -9.02
C ASN A 73 11.49 -4.87 -9.50
N HIS A 74 11.22 -5.70 -10.52
CA HIS A 74 9.85 -5.95 -10.99
C HIS A 74 8.99 -6.66 -9.93
N SER A 75 9.57 -7.54 -9.12
CA SER A 75 8.86 -8.19 -8.02
C SER A 75 8.40 -7.20 -6.94
N LEU A 76 9.23 -6.20 -6.64
CA LEU A 76 8.97 -5.18 -5.64
C LEU A 76 8.08 -4.04 -6.16
N HIS A 77 8.21 -3.68 -7.44
CA HIS A 77 7.61 -2.45 -7.98
C HIS A 77 6.63 -2.65 -9.12
N THR A 78 6.48 -3.84 -9.72
CA THR A 78 5.47 -4.10 -10.77
C THR A 78 4.44 -5.09 -10.28
N ILE A 79 4.90 -6.27 -9.87
CA ILE A 79 4.07 -7.45 -9.60
C ILE A 79 3.10 -7.23 -8.44
N VAL A 80 3.41 -6.31 -7.51
CA VAL A 80 2.56 -5.94 -6.39
C VAL A 80 1.15 -5.51 -6.84
N LEU A 81 1.03 -4.67 -7.87
CA LEU A 81 -0.27 -4.14 -8.29
C LEU A 81 -1.19 -5.22 -8.89
N PRO A 82 -0.74 -6.09 -9.83
CA PRO A 82 -1.53 -7.23 -10.27
C PRO A 82 -2.05 -8.11 -9.13
N PHE A 83 -1.23 -8.42 -8.12
CA PHE A 83 -1.69 -9.22 -6.98
C PHE A 83 -2.74 -8.51 -6.13
N LEU A 84 -2.60 -7.20 -5.91
CA LEU A 84 -3.61 -6.41 -5.19
C LEU A 84 -4.93 -6.32 -5.96
N LEU A 85 -4.87 -6.22 -7.29
CA LEU A 85 -6.05 -6.23 -8.15
C LEU A 85 -6.70 -7.62 -8.17
N ILE A 86 -5.92 -8.69 -8.25
CA ILE A 86 -6.47 -10.05 -8.16
C ILE A 86 -7.17 -10.25 -6.82
N GLU A 87 -6.55 -9.83 -5.71
CA GLU A 87 -7.15 -9.92 -4.38
C GLU A 87 -8.50 -9.19 -4.32
N ILE A 88 -8.57 -7.93 -4.76
CA ILE A 88 -9.81 -7.15 -4.68
C ILE A 88 -10.95 -7.72 -5.54
N PHE A 89 -10.61 -8.43 -6.63
CA PHE A 89 -11.60 -9.07 -7.50
C PHE A 89 -11.96 -10.50 -7.09
N LEU A 90 -11.16 -11.16 -6.25
CA LEU A 90 -11.40 -12.54 -5.80
C LEU A 90 -11.88 -12.64 -4.35
N GLN A 91 -11.65 -11.63 -3.53
CA GLN A 91 -12.00 -11.62 -2.11
C GLN A 91 -12.80 -10.36 -1.77
N PRO A 92 -14.01 -10.48 -1.20
CA PRO A 92 -14.72 -9.32 -0.69
C PRO A 92 -14.03 -8.79 0.58
N HIS A 93 -13.78 -7.49 0.62
CA HIS A 93 -13.22 -6.82 1.80
C HIS A 93 -14.22 -5.84 2.41
N VAL A 94 -14.39 -5.88 3.73
CA VAL A 94 -15.19 -4.89 4.46
C VAL A 94 -14.34 -3.67 4.76
N TYR A 95 -14.54 -2.60 4.00
CA TYR A 95 -13.87 -1.34 4.26
C TYR A 95 -14.41 -0.71 5.56
N PRO A 96 -13.55 -0.14 6.43
CA PRO A 96 -14.02 0.69 7.53
C PRO A 96 -14.74 1.93 6.98
N GLU A 97 -15.49 2.64 7.83
CA GLU A 97 -16.02 3.94 7.42
C GLU A 97 -14.89 4.82 6.88
N ARG A 98 -15.11 5.43 5.72
CA ARG A 98 -14.09 6.18 4.96
C ARG A 98 -13.27 7.14 5.82
N LYS A 99 -13.91 7.88 6.74
CA LYS A 99 -13.21 8.82 7.65
C LYS A 99 -12.20 8.11 8.57
N HIS A 100 -12.52 6.92 9.08
CA HIS A 100 -11.64 6.15 9.94
C HIS A 100 -10.52 5.50 9.13
N GLY A 101 -10.84 4.96 7.94
CA GLY A 101 -9.83 4.43 7.03
C GLY A 101 -8.82 5.48 6.58
N MET A 102 -9.30 6.67 6.19
CA MET A 102 -8.45 7.81 5.84
C MET A 102 -7.63 8.33 7.03
N ALA A 103 -8.22 8.41 8.23
CA ALA A 103 -7.49 8.80 9.43
C ALA A 103 -6.34 7.82 9.75
N LEU A 104 -6.60 6.51 9.65
CA LEU A 104 -5.59 5.49 9.90
C LEU A 104 -4.48 5.52 8.83
N LEU A 105 -4.84 5.60 7.54
CA LEU A 105 -3.87 5.76 6.46
C LEU A 105 -3.05 7.05 6.61
N GLY A 106 -3.69 8.14 7.03
CA GLY A 106 -3.04 9.42 7.31
C GLY A 106 -2.04 9.32 8.46
N LEU A 107 -2.41 8.66 9.56
CA LEU A 107 -1.53 8.43 10.70
C LEU A 107 -0.32 7.57 10.30
N CYS A 108 -0.53 6.48 9.56
CA CYS A 108 0.56 5.65 9.04
C CYS A 108 1.47 6.42 8.08
N SER A 109 0.89 7.25 7.20
CA SER A 109 1.64 8.11 6.27
C SER A 109 2.49 9.14 7.02
N ALA A 110 1.91 9.80 8.03
CA ALA A 110 2.63 10.75 8.87
C ALA A 110 3.78 10.08 9.63
N GLY A 111 3.56 8.87 10.17
CA GLY A 111 4.60 8.06 10.82
C GLY A 111 5.75 7.73 9.87
N TYR A 112 5.45 7.26 8.66
CA TYR A 112 6.46 6.98 7.65
C TYR A 112 7.24 8.23 7.21
N LEU A 113 6.55 9.33 6.93
CA LEU A 113 7.20 10.59 6.53
C LEU A 113 8.08 11.14 7.65
N SER A 114 7.62 11.05 8.91
CA SER A 114 8.43 11.42 10.07
C SER A 114 9.69 10.57 10.17
N TRP A 115 9.59 9.27 9.88
CA TRP A 115 10.75 8.38 9.85
C TRP A 115 11.73 8.71 8.71
N VAL A 116 11.24 9.03 7.51
CA VAL A 116 12.09 9.48 6.39
C VAL A 116 12.84 10.78 6.74
N VAL A 117 12.16 11.75 7.35
CA VAL A 117 12.78 12.99 7.81
C VAL A 117 13.79 12.72 8.94
N TRP A 118 13.45 11.82 9.87
CA TRP A 118 14.35 11.41 10.94
C TRP A 118 15.65 10.77 10.42
N ILE A 119 15.58 9.93 9.38
CA ILE A 119 16.77 9.37 8.71
C ILE A 119 17.65 10.51 8.17
N TYR A 120 17.06 11.50 7.49
CA TYR A 120 17.82 12.64 6.98
C TYR A 120 18.51 13.43 8.09
N ILE A 121 17.81 13.70 9.20
CA ILE A 121 18.37 14.46 10.33
C ILE A 121 19.51 13.69 11.00
N THR A 122 19.42 12.37 11.10
CA THR A 122 20.38 11.54 11.83
C THR A 122 21.56 11.07 10.99
N VAL A 123 21.32 10.69 9.74
CA VAL A 123 22.32 10.15 8.81
C VAL A 123 22.90 11.23 7.90
N GLY A 124 22.18 12.35 7.70
CA GLY A 124 22.56 13.41 6.77
C GLY A 124 22.29 13.06 5.29
N ALA A 125 21.57 11.97 5.03
CA ALA A 125 21.27 11.50 3.68
C ALA A 125 19.78 11.18 3.52
N TRP A 126 19.22 11.55 2.37
CA TRP A 126 17.85 11.18 2.03
C TRP A 126 17.77 9.73 1.56
N VAL A 127 16.69 9.05 1.96
CA VAL A 127 16.38 7.68 1.52
C VAL A 127 16.24 7.59 0.00
N TYR A 128 15.74 8.65 -0.64
CA TYR A 128 15.62 8.77 -2.09
C TYR A 128 16.37 10.00 -2.60
N PRO A 129 17.21 9.88 -3.64
CA PRO A 129 17.93 11.01 -4.23
C PRO A 129 17.02 12.16 -4.65
N LEU A 130 15.79 11.88 -5.09
CA LEU A 130 14.77 12.90 -5.39
C LEU A 130 14.61 13.93 -4.28
N LEU A 131 14.50 13.48 -3.03
CA LEU A 131 14.21 14.36 -1.90
C LEU A 131 15.35 15.36 -1.65
N GLY A 132 16.60 14.96 -1.91
CA GLY A 132 17.76 15.84 -1.81
C GLY A 132 17.84 16.91 -2.91
N LYS A 133 17.09 16.76 -4.01
CA LYS A 133 17.04 17.74 -5.10
C LYS A 133 15.96 18.81 -4.90
N LEU A 134 15.07 18.63 -3.93
CA LEU A 134 13.92 19.50 -3.70
C LEU A 134 14.23 20.57 -2.65
N SER A 135 13.73 21.79 -2.87
CA SER A 135 13.73 22.83 -1.83
C SER A 135 12.79 22.45 -0.68
N PRO A 136 12.90 23.06 0.52
CA PRO A 136 12.00 22.75 1.63
C PRO A 136 10.51 22.92 1.29
N LEU A 137 10.16 23.95 0.52
CA LEU A 137 8.80 24.15 0.04
C LEU A 137 8.37 23.03 -0.92
N ALA A 138 9.24 22.66 -1.87
CA ALA A 138 8.96 21.59 -2.82
C ALA A 138 8.83 20.22 -2.13
N LEU A 139 9.60 19.96 -1.06
CA LEU A 139 9.45 18.77 -0.21
C LEU A 139 8.09 18.74 0.48
N ALA A 140 7.67 19.86 1.10
CA ALA A 140 6.36 19.94 1.73
C ALA A 140 5.22 19.68 0.72
N VAL A 141 5.30 20.29 -0.46
CA VAL A 141 4.35 20.04 -1.55
C VAL A 141 4.39 18.58 -1.99
N PHE A 142 5.57 18.00 -2.18
CA PHE A 142 5.73 16.60 -2.58
C PHE A 142 5.09 15.64 -1.57
N PHE A 143 5.27 15.88 -0.27
CA PHE A 143 4.63 15.08 0.78
C PHE A 143 3.11 15.22 0.77
N VAL A 144 2.58 16.45 0.67
CA VAL A 144 1.12 16.68 0.61
C VAL A 144 0.50 16.00 -0.60
N VAL A 145 1.11 16.16 -1.79
CA VAL A 145 0.62 15.54 -3.03
C VAL A 145 0.69 14.01 -2.93
N SER A 146 1.77 13.47 -2.36
CA SER A 146 1.94 12.02 -2.16
C SER A 146 0.88 11.45 -1.23
N THR A 147 0.59 12.11 -0.10
CA THR A 147 -0.49 11.71 0.79
C THR A 147 -1.85 11.81 0.12
N GLY A 148 -2.10 12.87 -0.66
CA GLY A 148 -3.32 13.02 -1.46
C GLY A 148 -3.51 11.90 -2.48
N LEU A 149 -2.43 11.46 -3.14
CA LEU A 149 -2.46 10.31 -4.04
C LEU A 149 -2.80 9.01 -3.29
N ALA A 150 -2.18 8.77 -2.12
CA ALA A 150 -2.50 7.60 -1.30
C ALA A 150 -3.97 7.58 -0.87
N PHE A 151 -4.56 8.73 -0.50
CA PHE A 151 -5.98 8.83 -0.17
C PHE A 151 -6.87 8.59 -1.39
N SER A 152 -6.47 9.08 -2.57
CA SER A 152 -7.20 8.82 -3.82
C SER A 152 -7.21 7.33 -4.17
N LEU A 153 -6.08 6.64 -3.94
CA LEU A 153 -5.96 5.19 -4.15
C LEU A 153 -6.76 4.38 -3.13
N TYR A 154 -6.90 4.86 -1.90
CA TYR A 154 -7.81 4.27 -0.91
C TYR A 154 -9.25 4.30 -1.41
N VAL A 155 -9.71 5.47 -1.86
CA VAL A 155 -11.07 5.64 -2.41
C VAL A 155 -11.26 4.79 -3.66
N LEU A 156 -10.25 4.70 -4.53
CA LEU A 156 -10.29 3.82 -5.70
C LEU A 156 -10.51 2.36 -5.29
N GLY A 157 -9.76 1.87 -4.30
CA GLY A 157 -9.93 0.51 -3.79
C GLY A 157 -11.33 0.28 -3.23
N GLU A 158 -11.83 1.21 -2.42
CA GLU A 158 -13.19 1.14 -1.87
C GLU A 158 -14.26 1.06 -2.98
N VAL A 159 -14.13 1.89 -4.02
CA VAL A 159 -15.03 1.91 -5.18
C VAL A 159 -14.95 0.60 -5.96
N LEU A 160 -13.75 0.10 -6.24
CA LEU A 160 -13.55 -1.17 -6.96
C LEU A 160 -14.15 -2.35 -6.20
N ASN A 161 -13.94 -2.41 -4.88
CA ASN A 161 -14.51 -3.43 -4.02
C ASN A 161 -16.04 -3.33 -3.99
N ALA A 162 -16.61 -2.13 -3.81
CA ALA A 162 -18.05 -1.93 -3.81
C ALA A 162 -18.70 -2.24 -5.16
N TYR A 163 -18.03 -1.92 -6.27
CA TYR A 163 -18.49 -2.25 -7.62
C TYR A 163 -18.55 -3.76 -7.83
N THR A 164 -17.55 -4.50 -7.35
CA THR A 164 -17.45 -5.95 -7.51
C THR A 164 -18.39 -6.70 -6.56
N TRP A 165 -18.49 -6.27 -5.30
CA TRP A 165 -19.10 -7.04 -4.20
C TRP A 165 -20.30 -6.36 -3.52
N GLY A 166 -20.69 -5.14 -3.90
CA GLY A 166 -21.67 -4.32 -3.17
C GLY A 166 -23.07 -4.91 -3.04
N LYS A 167 -23.42 -5.95 -3.84
CA LYS A 167 -24.67 -6.72 -3.67
C LYS A 167 -24.56 -7.79 -2.59
N TYR A 168 -23.38 -8.38 -2.39
CA TYR A 168 -23.12 -9.42 -1.39
C TYR A 168 -23.00 -8.84 0.03
N GLN A 169 -22.41 -7.65 0.17
CA GLN A 169 -22.25 -6.99 1.47
C GLN A 169 -23.57 -6.47 2.09
N LYS A 170 -24.66 -6.43 1.32
CA LYS A 170 -26.00 -6.00 1.80
C LYS A 170 -26.89 -7.14 2.31
N ASN A 171 -26.43 -8.40 2.25
CA ASN A 171 -27.22 -9.54 2.68
C ASN A 171 -26.56 -10.19 3.91
N PRO A 172 -27.04 -9.93 5.14
CA PRO A 172 -26.40 -10.38 6.39
C PRO A 172 -26.56 -11.89 6.68
N ASN A 173 -27.01 -12.69 5.71
CA ASN A 173 -27.32 -14.12 5.87
C ASN A 173 -26.32 -15.06 5.16
N TYR A 174 -25.11 -14.59 4.89
CA TYR A 174 -23.98 -15.44 4.47
C TYR A 174 -22.73 -15.09 5.29
#